data_AF-A0A2V8IGG6-F1
#
_entry.id   AF-A0A2V8IGG6-F1
#
_cell.length_a   1.000
_cell.length_b   1.000
_cell.length_c   1.000
_cell.angle_alpha   90.00
_cell.angle_beta   90.00
_cell.angle_gamma   90.00
#
_symmetry.space_group_name_H-M   'P 1'
#
loop_
_entity.id
_entity.type
_entity.pdbx_description
1 polymer ?
#
loop_
_entity_poly.entity_id
_entity_poly.type
_entity_poly.pdbx_seq_one_letter_code
_entity_poly.pdbx_strand_id
1 'polypeptide(L)'
;MPWLKKRNLPRHKSFVRTFSVFSEKLQNLAEWLKQAGCEAATMESTGSYWRPVWNVLEGQIAKLILANAQHVRALPGEKTDRKDGKR
;
A
#
# COMPACT_ATOMS: atom_id res chain seq x y z
N MET A 1 -19.00 -3.13 36.59
CA MET A 1 -19.66 -3.11 35.27
C MET A 1 -18.59 -3.35 34.18
N PRO A 2 -18.45 -4.54 33.57
CA PRO A 2 -17.34 -4.83 32.66
C PRO A 2 -17.82 -4.95 31.21
N TRP A 3 -17.88 -3.83 30.48
CA TRP A 3 -18.36 -3.77 29.09
C TRP A 3 -17.24 -3.81 28.03
N LEU A 4 -16.04 -4.31 28.34
CA LEU A 4 -14.97 -4.41 27.34
C LEU A 4 -14.94 -5.79 26.65
N LYS A 5 -16.00 -6.12 25.90
CA LYS A 5 -15.92 -7.19 24.89
C LYS A 5 -14.97 -6.72 23.79
N LYS A 6 -13.80 -7.36 23.68
CA LYS A 6 -12.90 -7.23 22.53
C LYS A 6 -13.71 -7.46 21.26
N ARG A 7 -13.94 -6.39 20.48
CA ARG A 7 -14.55 -6.48 19.15
C ARG A 7 -13.63 -7.33 18.28
N ASN A 8 -14.04 -8.56 18.02
CA ASN A 8 -13.38 -9.46 17.08
C ASN A 8 -13.73 -8.96 15.67
N LEU A 9 -13.04 -7.90 15.23
CA LEU A 9 -13.18 -7.39 13.87
C LEU A 9 -12.69 -8.49 12.91
N PRO A 10 -13.39 -8.74 11.79
CA PRO A 10 -12.91 -9.71 10.80
C PRO A 10 -11.48 -9.33 10.41
N ARG A 11 -10.54 -10.28 10.52
CA ARG A 11 -9.17 -10.06 10.04
C ARG A 11 -9.27 -9.73 8.55
N HIS A 12 -8.93 -8.49 8.19
CA HIS A 12 -8.74 -8.16 6.79
C HIS A 12 -7.65 -9.07 6.22
N LYS A 13 -7.95 -9.75 5.11
CA LYS A 13 -6.93 -10.56 4.41
C LYS A 13 -5.92 -9.59 3.81
N SER A 14 -4.71 -9.57 4.36
CA SER A 14 -3.59 -8.80 3.81
C SER A 14 -2.67 -9.71 2.99
N PHE A 15 -2.29 -9.24 1.81
CA PHE A 15 -1.33 -9.91 0.94
C PHE A 15 -0.13 -8.99 0.73
N VAL A 16 1.07 -9.55 0.81
CA VAL A 16 2.31 -8.81 0.60
C VAL A 16 3.05 -9.43 -0.57
N ARG A 17 3.46 -8.60 -1.53
CA ARG A 17 4.26 -9.01 -2.68
C ARG A 17 5.31 -7.94 -2.97
N THR A 18 6.51 -8.39 -3.34
CA THR A 18 7.64 -7.51 -3.68
C THR A 18 7.86 -7.53 -5.19
N PHE A 19 8.05 -6.34 -5.75
CA PHE A 19 8.34 -6.12 -7.17
C PHE A 19 9.64 -5.31 -7.28
N SER A 20 10.42 -5.55 -8.33
CA SER A 20 11.56 -4.70 -8.65
C SER A 20 11.11 -3.44 -9.42
N VAL A 21 12.01 -2.48 -9.56
CA VAL A 21 11.74 -1.18 -10.20
C VAL A 21 11.82 -1.18 -11.73
N PHE A 22 12.07 -2.35 -12.34
CA PHE A 22 12.14 -2.47 -13.80
C PHE A 22 10.74 -2.40 -14.42
N SER A 23 10.63 -1.80 -15.61
CA SER A 23 9.34 -1.52 -16.28
C SER A 23 8.44 -2.76 -16.44
N GLU A 24 9.02 -3.94 -16.68
CA GLU A 24 8.25 -5.20 -16.75
C GLU A 24 7.65 -5.57 -15.38
N LYS A 25 8.40 -5.40 -14.28
CA LYS A 25 7.87 -5.73 -12.94
C LYS A 25 6.86 -4.71 -12.45
N LEU A 26 6.97 -3.46 -12.89
CA LEU A 26 5.95 -2.43 -12.63
C LEU A 26 4.63 -2.73 -13.36
N GLN A 27 4.67 -3.30 -14.57
CA GLN A 27 3.47 -3.79 -15.25
C GLN A 27 2.84 -4.96 -14.50
N ASN A 28 3.64 -5.92 -14.06
CA ASN A 28 3.16 -7.04 -13.23
C ASN A 28 2.51 -6.56 -11.91
N LEU A 29 3.01 -5.47 -11.31
CA LEU A 29 2.37 -4.83 -10.15
C LEU A 29 0.98 -4.29 -10.50
N ALA A 30 0.86 -3.58 -11.62
CA ALA A 30 -0.41 -3.02 -12.07
C ALA A 30 -1.46 -4.12 -12.34
N GLU A 31 -1.06 -5.18 -13.05
CA GLU A 31 -1.92 -6.34 -13.29
C GLU A 31 -2.34 -7.03 -12.00
N TRP A 32 -1.41 -7.20 -11.06
CA TRP A 32 -1.73 -7.82 -9.77
C TRP A 32 -2.75 -7.01 -8.96
N LEU A 33 -2.60 -5.69 -8.91
CA LEU A 33 -3.56 -4.80 -8.24
C LEU A 33 -4.93 -4.82 -8.92
N LYS A 34 -4.94 -4.86 -10.26
CA LYS A 34 -6.17 -4.96 -11.06
C LYS A 34 -6.90 -6.29 -10.82
N GLN A 35 -6.17 -7.41 -10.83
CA GLN A 35 -6.71 -8.74 -10.54
C GLN A 35 -7.22 -8.87 -9.11
N ALA A 36 -6.58 -8.18 -8.16
CA ALA A 36 -7.05 -8.09 -6.78
C ALA A 36 -8.30 -7.21 -6.62
N GLY A 37 -8.76 -6.52 -7.67
CA GLY A 37 -9.90 -5.61 -7.62
C GLY A 37 -9.62 -4.37 -6.77
N CYS A 38 -8.37 -3.89 -6.73
CA CYS A 38 -8.02 -2.72 -5.94
C CYS A 38 -8.66 -1.44 -6.50
N GLU A 39 -9.57 -0.84 -5.72
CA GLU A 39 -10.21 0.45 -6.06
C GLU A 39 -9.29 1.64 -5.80
N ALA A 40 -8.42 1.54 -4.80
CA ALA A 40 -7.49 2.59 -4.41
C ALA A 40 -6.09 2.02 -4.14
N ALA A 41 -5.07 2.73 -4.62
CA ALA A 41 -3.67 2.44 -4.31
C ALA A 41 -2.99 3.69 -3.73
N THR A 42 -2.32 3.49 -2.59
CA THR A 42 -1.56 4.54 -1.92
C THR A 42 -0.07 4.23 -1.98
N MET A 43 0.73 5.22 -2.38
CA MET A 43 2.19 5.11 -2.43
C MET A 43 2.81 5.97 -1.35
N GLU A 44 3.67 5.36 -0.53
CA GLU A 44 4.57 6.08 0.38
C GLU A 44 5.98 6.00 -0.19
N SER A 45 6.58 7.16 -0.49
CA SER A 45 7.99 7.23 -0.87
C SER A 45 8.60 8.51 -0.32
N THR A 46 9.82 8.40 0.20
CA THR A 46 10.62 9.54 0.68
C THR A 46 11.34 10.29 -0.44
N GLY A 47 11.28 9.79 -1.69
CA GLY A 47 11.89 10.40 -2.87
C GLY A 47 11.04 10.24 -4.12
N SER A 48 11.60 10.56 -5.30
CA SER A 48 10.88 10.56 -6.57
C SER A 48 10.56 9.18 -7.17
N TYR A 49 10.83 8.08 -6.45
CA TYR A 49 10.64 6.71 -6.93
C TYR A 49 9.18 6.31 -7.14
N TRP A 50 8.23 7.11 -6.62
CA TRP A 50 6.81 6.92 -6.90
C TRP A 50 6.45 7.23 -8.36
N ARG A 51 7.22 8.06 -9.07
CA ARG A 51 6.90 8.49 -10.45
C ARG A 51 6.75 7.32 -11.44
N PRO A 52 7.72 6.38 -11.56
CA PRO A 52 7.57 5.25 -12.46
C PRO A 52 6.42 4.31 -12.08
N VAL A 53 6.13 4.18 -10.77
CA VAL A 53 4.99 3.39 -10.29
C VAL A 53 3.67 4.08 -10.63
N TRP A 54 3.58 5.40 -10.44
CA TRP A 54 2.42 6.20 -10.79
C TRP A 54 2.10 6.06 -12.28
N ASN A 55 3.09 6.22 -13.14
CA ASN A 55 2.91 6.17 -14.59
C ASN A 55 2.32 4.84 -15.08
N VAL A 56 2.64 3.71 -14.44
CA VAL A 56 2.08 2.40 -14.86
C VAL A 56 0.68 2.16 -14.29
N LEU A 57 0.37 2.75 -13.14
CA LEU A 57 -0.93 2.59 -12.49
C LEU A 57 -1.97 3.58 -12.98
N GLU A 58 -1.53 4.72 -13.52
CA GLU A 58 -2.40 5.75 -14.08
C GLU A 58 -3.25 5.16 -15.20
N GLY A 59 -4.57 5.35 -15.10
CA GLY A 59 -5.55 4.75 -16.01
C GLY A 59 -5.86 3.27 -15.77
N GLN A 60 -5.12 2.57 -14.91
CA GLN A 60 -5.41 1.17 -14.51
C GLN A 60 -6.13 1.06 -13.17
N ILE A 61 -5.86 2.00 -12.25
CA ILE A 61 -6.47 2.05 -10.91
C ILE A 61 -7.33 3.31 -10.80
N ALA A 62 -8.55 3.17 -10.27
CA ALA A 62 -9.52 4.26 -10.19
C ALA A 62 -9.06 5.41 -9.28
N LYS A 63 -8.37 5.09 -8.17
CA LYS A 63 -7.90 6.09 -7.21
C LYS A 63 -6.43 5.89 -6.85
N LEU A 64 -5.57 6.80 -7.32
CA LEU A 64 -4.16 6.85 -6.93
C LEU A 64 -3.90 7.97 -5.94
N ILE A 65 -3.22 7.64 -4.84
CA ILE A 65 -2.92 8.58 -3.77
C ILE A 65 -1.42 8.55 -3.52
N LEU A 66 -0.75 9.69 -3.67
CA LEU A 66 0.61 9.86 -3.19
C LEU A 66 0.52 10.38 -1.77
N ALA A 67 0.79 9.52 -0.79
CA ALA A 67 0.78 9.95 0.60
C ALA A 67 2.12 10.59 0.95
N ASN A 68 2.07 11.77 1.57
CA ASN A 68 3.27 12.39 2.09
C ASN A 68 3.81 11.50 3.24
N ALA A 69 5.02 10.96 3.08
CA ALA A 69 5.66 10.11 4.08
C ALA A 69 5.74 10.77 5.48
N GLN A 70 5.74 12.12 5.54
CA GLN A 70 5.70 12.86 6.80
C GLN A 70 4.31 12.83 7.48
N HIS A 71 3.23 12.59 6.73
CA HIS A 71 1.84 12.69 7.20
C HIS A 71 1.13 11.31 7.36
N VAL A 72 1.67 10.23 6.78
CA VAL A 72 1.15 8.84 6.97
C VAL A 72 1.26 8.37 8.44
N ARG A 73 1.94 9.14 9.30
CA ARG A 73 2.03 8.87 10.74
C ARG A 73 0.71 9.09 11.51
N ALA A 74 -0.36 9.52 10.86
CA ALA A 74 -1.60 9.94 11.52
C ALA A 74 -2.88 9.16 11.12
N LEU A 75 -2.79 7.91 10.66
CA LEU A 75 -3.97 7.04 10.54
C LEU A 75 -4.05 6.06 11.73
N PRO A 76 -5.08 6.13 12.59
CA PRO A 76 -5.30 5.14 13.63
C PRO A 76 -5.88 3.87 13.01
N GLY A 77 -4.99 2.92 12.72
CA GLY A 77 -5.37 1.62 12.15
C GLY A 77 -4.15 0.92 11.56
N GLU A 78 -3.49 0.11 12.38
CA GLU A 78 -2.44 -0.87 12.03
C GLU A 78 -1.35 -0.39 11.06
N LYS A 79 -0.42 0.43 11.57
CA LYS A 79 0.97 0.36 11.08
C LYS A 79 1.54 -1.01 11.45
N THR A 80 1.50 -1.96 10.53
CA THR A 80 2.42 -3.10 10.55
C THR A 80 3.80 -2.58 10.14
N ASP A 81 4.47 -1.89 11.07
CA ASP A 81 5.83 -1.37 10.87
C ASP A 81 6.78 -2.56 10.64
N ARG A 82 7.16 -2.78 9.38
CA ARG A 82 8.30 -3.63 9.08
C ARG A 82 9.54 -2.76 9.29
N LYS A 83 10.21 -2.95 10.43
CA LYS A 83 11.55 -2.41 10.69
C LYS A 83 12.44 -2.65 9.48
N ASP A 84 12.70 -1.59 8.74
CA ASP A 84 13.80 -1.54 7.78
C ASP A 84 15.08 -1.23 8.55
N GLY A 85 16.12 -2.02 8.31
CA GLY A 85 17.42 -1.86 8.95
C GLY A 85 17.92 -3.13 9.62
N LYS A 86 18.57 -3.99 8.83
CA LYS A 86 19.87 -4.52 9.27
C LYS A 86 20.88 -4.34 8.14
N ARG A 87 21.93 -3.62 8.51
CA ARG A 87 23.18 -3.41 7.82
C ARG A 87 23.95 -4.72 7.70
#